data_AF-A0A841JHH4-F1
#
_entry.id   AF-A0A841JHH4-F1
#
_cell.length_a   1.000
_cell.length_b   1.000
_cell.length_c   1.000
_cell.angle_alpha   90.00
_cell.angle_beta   90.00
_cell.angle_gamma   90.00
#
_symmetry.space_group_name_H-M   'P 1'
#
loop_
_entity.id
_entity.type
_entity.pdbx_description
1 polymer ?
#
loop_
_entity_poly.entity_id
_entity_poly.type
_entity_poly.pdbx_seq_one_letter_code
_entity_poly.pdbx_strand_id
1 'polypeptide(L)'
;MKKLSLLLCCCLAHMLSFGQVAQSGLSIIPEPVKTTRLAGQFLLPKSVIVEAGSQPELTPVTSYLKKKLITAPGSSVIIKSVAPTASIRLVLNKTADATIGTEGYMLSVKAKKIVIKANDAAGLFYGVQTLMQLLPADIESAQLVKNVKWTVPCVEITDYPRFAWRGLMFDVARHFFTKAEVKQYIDAMVKYKLNLLHLHLTDDEGWRVEIKSLPKLTSVGAYNVKKVGQFGTFTPPAADEPRTYGGFYTQDDIRELVQYAKDRFVNILPEIDVPGHSLAAVVAYPELSCTPGADKYVVNSGEPFMNWDGPHNTAIVDNTLCPANENVYTFLDKVVTEVAQLFPFAYIHMGGDECAKNFWEQSDAIKALMVKEGLKTQQEVQSYFEKRLEKIVESKGKKFMGWDEIIEGGLGPNAAVMSWRGIKGGIEAAKQGHEVVMSPTTFTYLDYMQSDRVNETHIYASLRLSKSYEFEPVPDSVDAKLIKGGQGNLWTEQVYNIRQAEYMTWPRGMAIAESVWSPKEKKSWHYFFGKVEKQFDRFNAAETKYAPSAYDPSFNAIRNADGTLKITLTNEVDGLDTYYSFDNSFPDNFYPKYTQPIDAPKDATTLRVITYRGKKPIGRMVTMPLSELSSRIK
;
A
#
# COMPACT_ATOMS: atom_id res chain seq x y z
N MET A 1 -70.70 -22.93 13.60
CA MET A 1 -69.41 -22.43 14.13
C MET A 1 -68.19 -23.21 13.60
N LYS A 2 -68.06 -23.44 12.27
CA LYS A 2 -66.87 -24.10 11.68
C LYS A 2 -66.36 -23.45 10.39
N LYS A 3 -66.94 -22.30 9.97
CA LYS A 3 -66.53 -21.57 8.76
C LYS A 3 -65.96 -20.16 9.03
N LEU A 4 -65.95 -19.70 10.28
CA LEU A 4 -65.40 -18.37 10.64
C LEU A 4 -63.96 -18.44 11.16
N SER A 5 -63.48 -19.62 11.55
CA SER A 5 -62.13 -19.81 12.10
C SER A 5 -61.05 -19.98 11.02
N LEU A 6 -61.42 -20.25 9.76
CA LEU A 6 -60.46 -20.42 8.67
C LEU A 6 -60.08 -19.09 8.00
N LEU A 7 -60.98 -18.10 7.98
CA LEU A 7 -60.68 -16.77 7.43
C LEU A 7 -59.77 -15.93 8.34
N LEU A 8 -59.88 -16.09 9.65
CA LEU A 8 -59.00 -15.39 10.59
C LEU A 8 -57.56 -15.92 10.58
N CYS A 9 -57.37 -17.19 10.20
CA CYS A 9 -56.04 -17.81 10.11
C CYS A 9 -55.31 -17.44 8.81
N CYS A 10 -56.03 -17.16 7.71
CA CYS A 10 -55.43 -16.68 6.46
C CYS A 10 -55.04 -15.19 6.51
N CYS A 11 -55.72 -14.35 7.30
CA CYS A 11 -55.35 -12.95 7.48
C CYS A 11 -54.18 -12.73 8.46
N LEU A 12 -53.94 -13.63 9.43
CA LEU A 12 -52.75 -13.58 10.29
C LEU A 12 -51.49 -14.15 9.64
N ALA A 13 -51.61 -15.02 8.62
CA ALA A 13 -50.46 -15.54 7.87
C ALA A 13 -49.90 -14.54 6.83
N HIS A 14 -50.62 -13.45 6.52
CA HIS A 14 -50.17 -12.42 5.57
C HIS A 14 -49.49 -11.21 6.24
N MET A 15 -49.32 -11.20 7.57
CA MET A 15 -48.57 -10.14 8.28
C MET A 15 -47.22 -10.60 8.86
N LEU A 16 -46.76 -11.82 8.54
CA LEU A 16 -45.44 -12.32 8.95
C LEU A 16 -44.49 -12.60 7.78
N SER A 17 -44.82 -12.09 6.59
CA SER A 17 -43.80 -11.76 5.59
C SER A 17 -43.07 -10.50 6.06
N PHE A 18 -42.27 -10.63 7.12
CA PHE A 18 -41.05 -9.86 7.21
C PHE A 18 -40.28 -10.22 5.96
N GLY A 19 -40.43 -9.41 4.90
CA GLY A 19 -39.43 -9.35 3.87
C GLY A 19 -38.12 -9.19 4.62
N GLN A 20 -37.22 -10.16 4.48
CA GLN A 20 -35.81 -9.91 4.63
C GLN A 20 -35.49 -8.83 3.60
N VAL A 21 -35.76 -7.57 3.95
CA VAL A 21 -35.01 -6.46 3.40
C VAL A 21 -33.59 -6.86 3.76
N ALA A 22 -32.86 -7.38 2.77
CA ALA A 22 -31.45 -7.70 2.90
C ALA A 22 -30.84 -6.49 3.60
N GLN A 23 -30.48 -6.68 4.87
CA GLN A 23 -30.11 -5.57 5.74
C GLN A 23 -28.76 -5.13 5.21
N SER A 24 -28.75 -4.15 4.30
CA SER A 24 -27.54 -3.73 3.58
C SER A 24 -26.47 -3.44 4.63
N GLY A 25 -25.38 -4.21 4.64
CA GLY A 25 -24.31 -4.12 5.64
C GLY A 25 -23.70 -2.71 5.69
N LEU A 26 -23.02 -2.36 6.80
CA LEU A 26 -22.28 -1.08 6.82
C LEU A 26 -21.05 -1.26 5.93
N SER A 27 -20.81 -0.34 5.01
CA SER A 27 -19.71 -0.45 4.05
C SER A 27 -18.40 0.15 4.58
N ILE A 28 -18.05 -0.19 5.82
CA ILE A 28 -16.83 0.29 6.47
C ILE A 28 -15.67 -0.67 6.16
N ILE A 29 -14.55 -0.12 5.69
CA ILE A 29 -13.27 -0.81 5.60
C ILE A 29 -12.20 0.02 6.32
N PRO A 30 -11.40 -0.54 7.23
CA PRO A 30 -11.47 -1.90 7.76
C PRO A 30 -12.73 -2.21 8.59
N GLU A 31 -13.12 -3.48 8.69
CA GLU A 31 -14.19 -4.06 9.50
C GLU A 31 -13.98 -3.76 11.00
N PRO A 32 -14.92 -3.05 11.64
CA PRO A 32 -14.76 -2.71 13.05
C PRO A 32 -14.78 -3.91 14.00
N VAL A 33 -14.07 -3.79 15.12
CA VAL A 33 -14.07 -4.82 16.19
C VAL A 33 -15.48 -5.16 16.67
N LYS A 34 -16.36 -4.17 16.84
CA LYS A 34 -17.76 -4.39 17.19
C LYS A 34 -18.66 -3.32 16.58
N THR A 35 -19.78 -3.76 16.02
CA THR A 35 -20.80 -2.92 15.41
C THR A 35 -22.18 -3.36 15.88
N THR A 36 -23.03 -2.43 16.29
CA THR A 36 -24.43 -2.67 16.65
C THR A 36 -25.30 -1.63 15.98
N ARG A 37 -26.10 -2.06 14.99
CA ARG A 37 -27.05 -1.16 14.32
C ARG A 37 -28.23 -0.85 15.23
N LEU A 38 -28.67 0.40 15.18
CA LEU A 38 -29.85 0.90 15.86
C LEU A 38 -30.90 1.33 14.83
N ALA A 39 -32.16 1.46 15.26
CA ALA A 39 -33.21 1.99 14.41
C ALA A 39 -33.01 3.50 14.16
N GLY A 40 -33.29 3.93 12.92
CA GLY A 40 -33.27 5.33 12.52
C GLY A 40 -31.95 5.81 11.92
N GLN A 41 -31.91 7.11 11.62
CA GLN A 41 -30.78 7.78 10.98
C GLN A 41 -30.56 9.14 11.62
N PHE A 42 -29.30 9.55 11.74
CA PHE A 42 -28.93 10.93 11.98
C PHE A 42 -28.95 11.70 10.66
N LEU A 43 -29.56 12.88 10.66
CA LEU A 43 -29.51 13.83 9.54
C LEU A 43 -28.52 14.94 9.86
N LEU A 44 -27.52 15.14 9.00
CA LEU A 44 -26.55 16.23 9.15
C LEU A 44 -27.27 17.58 8.98
N PRO A 45 -27.28 18.45 10.01
CA PRO A 45 -27.91 19.76 9.90
C PRO A 45 -27.07 20.72 9.05
N LYS A 46 -27.71 21.73 8.45
CA LYS A 46 -27.01 22.79 7.70
C LYS A 46 -26.05 23.61 8.57
N SER A 47 -26.37 23.77 9.85
CA SER A 47 -25.46 24.35 10.85
C SER A 47 -25.04 23.25 11.82
N VAL A 48 -23.77 22.90 11.77
CA VAL A 48 -23.17 21.85 12.58
C VAL A 48 -22.37 22.51 13.69
N ILE A 49 -22.77 22.23 14.93
CA ILE A 49 -21.96 22.55 16.10
C ILE A 49 -21.18 21.29 16.47
N VAL A 50 -19.85 21.40 16.47
CA VAL A 50 -18.93 20.38 16.93
C VAL A 50 -18.43 20.78 18.32
N GLU A 51 -18.68 19.95 19.32
CA GLU A 51 -18.01 20.09 20.62
C GLU A 51 -16.70 19.29 20.60
N ALA A 52 -15.59 19.94 20.91
CA ALA A 52 -14.29 19.31 21.07
C ALA A 52 -13.47 20.11 22.08
N GLY A 53 -12.66 19.45 22.89
CA GLY A 53 -11.78 20.13 23.85
C GLY A 53 -10.79 21.09 23.16
N SER A 54 -10.21 22.01 23.93
CA SER A 54 -9.29 23.04 23.43
C SER A 54 -7.83 22.59 23.40
N GLN A 55 -7.55 21.30 23.60
CA GLN A 55 -6.19 20.78 23.59
C GLN A 55 -5.59 20.84 22.17
N PRO A 56 -4.32 21.25 22.00
CA PRO A 56 -3.70 21.43 20.69
C PRO A 56 -3.78 20.18 19.78
N GLU A 57 -3.63 18.98 20.35
CA GLU A 57 -3.68 17.70 19.65
C GLU A 57 -5.04 17.40 18.99
N LEU A 58 -6.12 18.09 19.37
CA LEU A 58 -7.44 17.96 18.74
C LEU A 58 -7.63 18.86 17.51
N THR A 59 -6.71 19.82 17.29
CA THR A 59 -6.78 20.75 16.16
C THR A 59 -6.78 20.05 14.81
N PRO A 60 -5.89 19.05 14.55
CA PRO A 60 -5.91 18.35 13.27
C PRO A 60 -7.22 17.57 13.04
N VAL A 61 -7.76 16.92 14.07
CA VAL A 61 -9.02 16.16 14.00
C VAL A 61 -10.20 17.07 13.65
N THR A 62 -10.34 18.17 14.39
CA THR A 62 -11.44 19.13 14.20
C THR A 62 -11.32 19.87 12.87
N SER A 63 -10.09 20.21 12.44
CA SER A 63 -9.83 20.84 11.15
C SER A 63 -10.16 19.92 9.98
N TYR A 64 -9.78 18.64 10.05
CA TYR A 64 -10.13 17.65 9.05
C TYR A 64 -11.65 17.46 8.94
N LEU A 65 -12.32 17.24 10.07
CA LEU A 65 -13.78 17.08 10.11
C LEU A 65 -14.49 18.33 9.57
N LYS A 66 -14.07 19.53 10.01
CA LYS A 66 -14.61 20.79 9.52
C LYS A 66 -14.44 20.90 8.00
N LYS A 67 -13.25 20.65 7.46
CA LYS A 67 -12.97 20.70 6.02
C LYS A 67 -13.94 19.80 5.25
N LYS A 68 -14.11 18.53 5.66
CA LYS A 68 -15.04 17.60 5.01
C LYS A 68 -16.50 18.09 5.03
N LEU A 69 -16.97 18.62 6.16
CA LEU A 69 -18.35 19.06 6.32
C LEU A 69 -18.67 20.40 5.62
N ILE A 70 -17.69 21.30 5.45
CA ILE A 70 -17.90 22.55 4.71
C ILE A 70 -17.79 22.35 3.19
N THR A 71 -16.99 21.39 2.72
CA THR A 71 -16.71 21.22 1.29
C THR A 71 -17.88 20.55 0.56
N ALA A 72 -18.10 19.25 0.76
CA ALA A 72 -19.12 18.53 -0.01
C ALA A 72 -20.55 18.83 0.48
N PRO A 73 -20.84 18.85 1.79
CA PRO A 73 -22.18 19.21 2.27
C PRO A 73 -22.52 20.70 2.24
N GLY A 74 -21.52 21.59 2.17
CA GLY A 74 -21.75 23.03 2.28
C GLY A 74 -22.27 23.48 3.65
N SER A 75 -21.98 22.72 4.72
CA SER A 75 -22.48 23.04 6.06
C SER A 75 -21.73 24.22 6.67
N SER A 76 -22.42 25.03 7.48
CA SER A 76 -21.76 25.97 8.40
C SER A 76 -21.29 25.20 9.62
N VAL A 77 -19.97 25.21 9.90
CA VAL A 77 -19.39 24.42 10.99
C VAL A 77 -18.74 25.32 12.03
N ILE A 78 -19.22 25.21 13.28
CA ILE A 78 -18.70 25.95 14.43
C ILE A 78 -18.14 24.94 15.44
N ILE A 79 -16.88 25.12 15.82
CA ILE A 79 -16.21 24.31 16.85
C ILE A 79 -16.27 25.08 18.17
N LYS A 80 -16.72 24.43 19.25
CA LYS A 80 -16.78 25.01 20.60
C LYS A 80 -16.23 24.01 21.63
N SER A 81 -15.61 24.54 22.69
CA SER A 81 -15.12 23.71 23.81
C SER A 81 -16.25 23.13 24.66
N VAL A 82 -17.35 23.87 24.82
CA VAL A 82 -18.53 23.45 25.56
C VAL A 82 -19.78 23.82 24.75
N ALA A 83 -20.54 22.82 24.36
CA ALA A 83 -21.75 22.95 23.57
C ALA A 83 -22.70 21.76 23.84
N PRO A 84 -23.56 21.83 24.88
CA PRO A 84 -24.47 20.75 25.25
C PRO A 84 -25.41 20.30 24.12
N THR A 85 -25.74 21.24 23.22
CA THR A 85 -26.60 21.05 22.04
C THR A 85 -25.83 20.67 20.78
N ALA A 86 -24.53 20.36 20.87
CA ALA A 86 -23.72 19.98 19.72
C ALA A 86 -24.23 18.71 19.03
N SER A 87 -24.29 18.78 17.70
CA SER A 87 -24.69 17.68 16.83
C SER A 87 -23.60 16.60 16.76
N ILE A 88 -22.34 16.99 16.91
CA ILE A 88 -21.17 16.09 16.95
C ILE A 88 -20.33 16.43 18.18
N ARG A 89 -19.90 15.42 18.94
CA ARG A 89 -18.95 15.58 20.06
C ARG A 89 -17.74 14.70 19.86
N LEU A 90 -16.55 15.28 20.00
CA LEU A 90 -15.26 14.60 20.05
C LEU A 90 -14.75 14.69 21.49
N VAL A 91 -14.58 13.55 22.15
CA VAL A 91 -14.33 13.49 23.60
C VAL A 91 -13.11 12.63 23.89
N LEU A 92 -12.07 13.24 24.46
CA LEU A 92 -11.00 12.47 25.07
C LEU A 92 -11.47 11.90 26.42
N ASN A 93 -11.18 10.63 26.66
CA ASN A 93 -11.51 9.96 27.91
C ASN A 93 -10.69 10.56 29.05
N LYS A 94 -11.34 10.85 30.18
CA LYS A 94 -10.63 11.32 31.40
C LYS A 94 -9.78 10.23 32.04
N THR A 95 -10.18 8.98 31.85
CA THR A 95 -9.48 7.79 32.33
C THR A 95 -9.34 6.86 31.13
N ALA A 96 -8.12 6.40 30.86
CA ALA A 96 -7.85 5.55 29.70
C ALA A 96 -8.68 4.26 29.76
N ASP A 97 -9.39 3.96 28.67
CA ASP A 97 -10.08 2.70 28.47
C ASP A 97 -9.09 1.70 27.86
N ALA A 98 -8.70 0.70 28.66
CA ALA A 98 -7.73 -0.31 28.26
C ALA A 98 -8.18 -1.14 27.04
N THR A 99 -9.50 -1.21 26.76
CA THR A 99 -10.05 -2.00 25.66
C THR A 99 -9.67 -1.42 24.30
N ILE A 100 -9.66 -0.09 24.17
CA ILE A 100 -9.49 0.60 22.89
C ILE A 100 -8.05 1.11 22.68
N GLY A 101 -7.19 1.06 23.70
CA GLY A 101 -5.80 1.51 23.57
C GLY A 101 -5.67 2.99 23.15
N THR A 102 -4.55 3.36 22.54
CA THR A 102 -4.24 4.75 22.15
C THR A 102 -4.87 5.15 20.81
N GLU A 103 -5.07 4.19 19.91
CA GLU A 103 -5.58 4.42 18.55
C GLU A 103 -7.04 3.98 18.35
N GLY A 104 -7.68 3.37 19.35
CA GLY A 104 -9.08 2.95 19.25
C GLY A 104 -10.08 4.03 19.66
N TYR A 105 -11.34 3.77 19.33
CA TYR A 105 -12.45 4.69 19.57
C TYR A 105 -13.78 3.97 19.81
N MET A 106 -14.70 4.72 20.41
CA MET A 106 -16.12 4.38 20.48
C MET A 106 -16.92 5.44 19.73
N LEU A 107 -17.74 5.03 18.76
CA LEU A 107 -18.60 5.90 17.97
C LEU A 107 -20.07 5.55 18.24
N SER A 108 -20.84 6.52 18.72
CA SER A 108 -22.29 6.44 18.93
C SER A 108 -22.99 7.42 18.00
N VAL A 109 -23.81 6.90 17.08
CA VAL A 109 -24.67 7.67 16.19
C VAL A 109 -26.12 7.45 16.62
N LYS A 110 -26.78 8.52 17.06
CA LYS A 110 -28.21 8.56 17.38
C LYS A 110 -28.89 9.60 16.51
N ALA A 111 -30.22 9.54 16.41
CA ALA A 111 -31.01 10.38 15.49
C ALA A 111 -30.73 11.90 15.58
N LYS A 112 -30.32 12.41 16.76
CA LYS A 112 -30.05 13.82 16.99
C LYS A 112 -28.58 14.16 17.26
N LYS A 113 -27.71 13.17 17.43
CA LYS A 113 -26.35 13.40 17.95
C LYS A 113 -25.37 12.29 17.59
N ILE A 114 -24.14 12.68 17.29
CA ILE A 114 -22.99 11.81 17.12
C ILE A 114 -21.99 12.08 18.26
N VAL A 115 -21.45 11.02 18.85
CA VAL A 115 -20.39 11.10 19.87
C VAL A 115 -19.27 10.15 19.50
N ILE A 116 -18.05 10.66 19.44
CA ILE A 116 -16.82 9.88 19.26
C ILE A 116 -15.98 10.06 20.53
N LYS A 117 -15.61 8.95 21.16
CA LYS A 117 -14.73 8.92 22.33
C LYS A 117 -13.47 8.14 22.01
N ALA A 118 -12.33 8.58 22.54
CA ALA A 118 -11.07 7.84 22.47
C ALA A 118 -10.16 8.24 23.64
N ASN A 119 -9.09 7.48 23.85
CA ASN A 119 -8.06 7.85 24.82
C ASN A 119 -7.19 8.99 24.29
N ASP A 120 -6.77 8.92 23.02
CA ASP A 120 -5.95 9.94 22.38
C ASP A 120 -6.59 10.50 21.10
N ALA A 121 -6.02 11.59 20.58
CA ALA A 121 -6.51 12.25 19.37
C ALA A 121 -6.47 11.35 18.11
N ALA A 122 -5.54 10.40 18.03
CA ALA A 122 -5.46 9.43 16.93
C ALA A 122 -6.73 8.56 16.85
N GLY A 123 -7.22 8.06 18.00
CA GLY A 123 -8.48 7.32 18.04
C GLY A 123 -9.68 8.17 17.62
N LEU A 124 -9.75 9.44 18.04
CA LEU A 124 -10.79 10.36 17.56
C LEU A 124 -10.72 10.56 16.04
N PHE A 125 -9.52 10.69 15.49
CA PHE A 125 -9.31 10.82 14.05
C PHE A 125 -9.79 9.58 13.29
N TYR A 126 -9.44 8.37 13.73
CA TYR A 126 -9.93 7.14 13.09
C TYR A 126 -11.44 6.94 13.26
N GLY A 127 -12.02 7.40 14.37
CA GLY A 127 -13.47 7.48 14.51
C GLY A 127 -14.12 8.43 13.51
N VAL A 128 -13.47 9.58 13.22
CA VAL A 128 -13.89 10.49 12.16
C VAL A 128 -13.76 9.83 10.78
N GLN A 129 -12.72 9.04 10.51
CA GLN A 129 -12.61 8.28 9.25
C GLN A 129 -13.79 7.31 9.07
N THR A 130 -14.17 6.59 10.13
CA THR A 130 -15.37 5.73 10.10
C THR A 130 -16.65 6.53 9.90
N LEU A 131 -16.79 7.69 10.56
CA LEU A 131 -17.91 8.59 10.31
C LEU A 131 -17.98 9.06 8.85
N MET A 132 -16.84 9.38 8.23
CA MET A 132 -16.79 9.73 6.82
C MET A 132 -17.31 8.57 5.98
N GLN A 133 -16.91 7.33 6.25
CA GLN A 133 -17.39 6.14 5.51
C GLN A 133 -18.89 5.84 5.70
N LEU A 134 -19.47 6.23 6.84
CA LEU A 134 -20.91 6.07 7.10
C LEU A 134 -21.79 7.12 6.43
N LEU A 135 -21.22 8.26 6.00
CA LEU A 135 -21.90 9.26 5.18
C LEU A 135 -22.01 8.78 3.71
N PRO A 136 -22.92 9.37 2.91
CA PRO A 136 -22.98 9.14 1.47
C PRO A 136 -21.61 9.36 0.80
N ALA A 137 -21.34 8.60 -0.27
CA ALA A 137 -20.05 8.60 -0.96
C ALA A 137 -19.61 10.00 -1.43
N ASP A 138 -20.58 10.87 -1.76
CA ASP A 138 -20.40 12.26 -2.14
C ASP A 138 -19.59 13.09 -1.12
N ILE A 139 -19.47 12.64 0.14
CA ILE A 139 -18.65 13.31 1.17
C ILE A 139 -17.17 13.40 0.78
N GLU A 140 -16.73 12.52 -0.14
CA GLU A 140 -15.37 12.55 -0.65
C GLU A 140 -15.12 13.60 -1.74
N SER A 141 -16.17 14.24 -2.26
CA SER A 141 -16.03 15.27 -3.28
C SER A 141 -15.18 16.44 -2.80
N ALA A 142 -14.33 16.95 -3.70
CA ALA A 142 -13.58 18.18 -3.49
C ALA A 142 -14.44 19.45 -3.65
N GLN A 143 -15.72 19.31 -4.02
CA GLN A 143 -16.63 20.41 -4.33
C GLN A 143 -17.99 20.23 -3.63
N LEU A 144 -18.76 21.32 -3.57
CA LEU A 144 -20.13 21.30 -3.06
C LEU A 144 -21.04 20.38 -3.88
N VAL A 145 -21.71 19.44 -3.22
CA VAL A 145 -22.68 18.53 -3.85
C VAL A 145 -24.09 18.88 -3.40
N LYS A 146 -24.96 19.19 -4.38
CA LYS A 146 -26.37 19.55 -4.14
C LYS A 146 -27.27 18.31 -4.17
N ASN A 147 -28.45 18.41 -3.56
CA ASN A 147 -29.50 17.38 -3.58
C ASN A 147 -29.12 16.02 -2.93
N VAL A 148 -28.06 15.98 -2.13
CA VAL A 148 -27.70 14.81 -1.31
C VAL A 148 -28.34 14.94 0.07
N LYS A 149 -29.02 13.88 0.51
CA LYS A 149 -29.50 13.77 1.89
C LYS A 149 -28.40 13.19 2.76
N TRP A 150 -27.62 14.06 3.40
CA TRP A 150 -26.52 13.72 4.29
C TRP A 150 -27.00 13.00 5.55
N THR A 151 -27.09 11.68 5.48
CA THR A 151 -27.59 10.83 6.57
C THR A 151 -26.55 9.82 7.00
N VAL A 152 -26.58 9.48 8.28
CA VAL A 152 -25.72 8.46 8.89
C VAL A 152 -26.65 7.46 9.60
N PRO A 153 -26.53 6.15 9.37
CA PRO A 153 -27.33 5.17 10.10
C PRO A 153 -27.05 5.24 11.61
N CYS A 154 -28.07 5.11 12.45
CA CYS A 154 -27.85 5.02 13.89
C CYS A 154 -27.11 3.72 14.22
N VAL A 155 -26.01 3.81 14.95
CA VAL A 155 -25.08 2.70 15.18
C VAL A 155 -24.24 2.97 16.43
N GLU A 156 -23.87 1.92 17.13
CA GLU A 156 -22.81 1.90 18.13
C GLU A 156 -21.62 1.09 17.57
N ILE A 157 -20.43 1.67 17.60
CA ILE A 157 -19.19 1.04 17.14
C ILE A 157 -18.13 1.13 18.24
N THR A 158 -17.43 0.03 18.48
CA THR A 158 -16.19 -0.01 19.27
C THR A 158 -15.13 -0.61 18.36
N ASP A 159 -14.00 0.07 18.23
CA ASP A 159 -13.02 -0.28 17.21
C ASP A 159 -11.61 0.14 17.64
N TYR A 160 -10.61 -0.66 17.27
CA TYR A 160 -9.21 -0.47 17.58
C TYR A 160 -8.35 -1.35 16.65
N PRO A 161 -7.10 -0.94 16.34
CA PRO A 161 -6.26 -1.70 15.43
C PRO A 161 -5.72 -2.98 16.09
N ARG A 162 -5.53 -4.03 15.28
CA ARG A 162 -4.79 -5.24 15.66
C ARG A 162 -3.29 -5.01 15.78
N PHE A 163 -2.72 -4.15 14.94
CA PHE A 163 -1.27 -3.86 14.91
C PHE A 163 -0.97 -2.37 14.98
N ALA A 164 0.13 -2.01 15.64
CA ALA A 164 0.61 -0.63 15.70
C ALA A 164 1.22 -0.16 14.36
N TRP A 165 1.82 -1.06 13.59
CA TRP A 165 2.38 -0.77 12.26
C TRP A 165 1.38 -1.13 11.16
N ARG A 166 0.89 -0.12 10.44
CA ARG A 166 -0.09 -0.27 9.35
C ARG A 166 0.36 0.55 8.15
N GLY A 167 1.30 -0.02 7.40
CA GLY A 167 2.12 0.72 6.44
C GLY A 167 1.65 0.63 4.98
N LEU A 168 1.97 1.68 4.21
CA LEU A 168 2.26 1.56 2.78
C LEU A 168 3.63 2.14 2.50
N MET A 169 4.37 1.51 1.59
CA MET A 169 5.59 2.05 1.01
C MET A 169 5.30 2.70 -0.34
N PHE A 170 5.95 3.83 -0.60
CA PHE A 170 5.89 4.55 -1.86
C PHE A 170 7.31 4.85 -2.34
N ASP A 171 7.69 4.20 -3.45
CA ASP A 171 8.91 4.50 -4.19
C ASP A 171 8.76 5.81 -4.95
N VAL A 172 9.68 6.73 -4.68
CA VAL A 172 9.80 8.01 -5.38
C VAL A 172 11.17 8.16 -6.03
N ALA A 173 12.01 7.11 -5.95
CA ALA A 173 13.35 7.03 -6.49
C ALA A 173 13.32 6.65 -7.97
N ARG A 174 12.61 5.59 -8.37
CA ARG A 174 12.55 5.14 -9.78
C ARG A 174 11.84 6.17 -10.67
N HIS A 175 10.69 6.67 -10.22
CA HIS A 175 10.01 7.82 -10.79
C HIS A 175 9.73 8.85 -9.70
N PHE A 176 10.04 10.12 -9.95
CA PHE A 176 9.82 11.16 -8.95
C PHE A 176 8.36 11.59 -8.87
N PHE A 177 7.83 11.65 -7.64
CA PHE A 177 6.50 12.20 -7.34
C PHE A 177 6.61 13.49 -6.54
N THR A 178 5.81 14.47 -6.89
CA THR A 178 5.85 15.78 -6.24
C THR A 178 5.36 15.71 -4.79
N LYS A 179 5.74 16.71 -3.97
CA LYS A 179 5.22 16.88 -2.61
C LYS A 179 3.69 16.83 -2.53
N ALA A 180 2.99 17.40 -3.53
CA ALA A 180 1.53 17.39 -3.57
C ALA A 180 0.97 15.97 -3.79
N GLU A 181 1.61 15.17 -4.63
CA GLU A 181 1.22 13.78 -4.89
C GLU A 181 1.47 12.89 -3.68
N VAL A 182 2.59 13.09 -2.96
CA VAL A 182 2.84 12.39 -1.68
C VAL A 182 1.75 12.73 -0.64
N LYS A 183 1.34 14.00 -0.55
CA LYS A 183 0.22 14.41 0.31
C LYS A 183 -1.11 13.77 -0.09
N GLN A 184 -1.38 13.67 -1.39
CA GLN A 184 -2.55 12.97 -1.92
C GLN A 184 -2.53 11.47 -1.56
N TYR A 185 -1.36 10.83 -1.62
CA TYR A 185 -1.17 9.45 -1.21
C TYR A 185 -1.48 9.26 0.29
N ILE A 186 -0.97 10.15 1.15
CA ILE A 186 -1.28 10.17 2.59
C ILE A 186 -2.79 10.37 2.84
N ASP A 187 -3.44 11.29 2.12
CA ASP A 187 -4.89 11.50 2.24
C ASP A 187 -5.71 10.26 1.86
N ALA A 188 -5.22 9.43 0.93
CA ALA A 188 -5.88 8.17 0.57
C ALA A 188 -5.65 7.08 1.64
N MET A 189 -4.43 6.97 2.17
CA MET A 189 -4.08 6.00 3.22
C MET A 189 -4.95 6.11 4.46
N VAL A 190 -5.15 7.33 4.95
CA VAL A 190 -5.83 7.55 6.23
C VAL A 190 -7.32 7.25 6.20
N LYS A 191 -7.96 7.27 5.02
CA LYS A 191 -9.34 6.82 4.85
C LYS A 191 -9.54 5.38 5.32
N TYR A 192 -8.48 4.57 5.22
CA TYR A 192 -8.43 3.16 5.60
C TYR A 192 -7.58 2.91 6.84
N LYS A 193 -7.31 3.97 7.62
CA LYS A 193 -6.66 3.90 8.95
C LYS A 193 -5.23 3.33 8.94
N LEU A 194 -4.55 3.42 7.80
CA LEU A 194 -3.11 3.20 7.65
C LEU A 194 -2.36 4.39 8.27
N ASN A 195 -1.28 4.12 9.01
CA ASN A 195 -0.63 5.09 9.90
C ASN A 195 0.87 5.26 9.67
N LEU A 196 1.43 4.60 8.66
CA LEU A 196 2.85 4.68 8.35
C LEU A 196 3.06 4.77 6.84
N LEU A 197 3.74 5.82 6.39
CA LEU A 197 4.26 5.95 5.05
C LEU A 197 5.74 5.60 5.09
N HIS A 198 6.12 4.48 4.49
CA HIS A 198 7.50 4.17 4.21
C HIS A 198 7.87 4.86 2.88
N LEU A 199 8.72 5.87 2.95
CA LEU A 199 9.12 6.66 1.79
C LEU A 199 10.52 6.21 1.33
N HIS A 200 10.57 5.50 0.21
CA HIS A 200 11.80 5.03 -0.41
C HIS A 200 12.42 6.15 -1.24
N LEU A 201 13.46 6.78 -0.68
CA LEU A 201 13.97 8.08 -1.14
C LEU A 201 15.16 7.96 -2.09
N THR A 202 15.82 6.82 -2.17
CA THR A 202 17.06 6.68 -2.92
C THR A 202 17.18 5.30 -3.52
N ASP A 203 17.54 5.25 -4.80
CA ASP A 203 17.85 4.03 -5.52
C ASP A 203 18.82 4.36 -6.68
N ASP A 204 19.07 3.40 -7.55
CA ASP A 204 19.98 3.50 -8.69
C ASP A 204 19.56 4.57 -9.71
N GLU A 205 18.26 4.82 -9.83
CA GLU A 205 17.66 5.77 -10.77
C GLU A 205 17.48 7.17 -10.17
N GLY A 206 17.68 7.34 -8.86
CA GLY A 206 17.82 8.68 -8.31
C GLY A 206 17.81 8.83 -6.80
N TRP A 207 18.40 9.94 -6.37
CA TRP A 207 18.46 10.40 -4.99
C TRP A 207 17.48 11.56 -4.75
N ARG A 208 16.52 11.40 -3.83
CA ARG A 208 15.35 12.29 -3.74
C ARG A 208 15.29 13.18 -2.51
N VAL A 209 16.32 13.23 -1.67
CA VAL A 209 16.33 14.05 -0.45
C VAL A 209 17.56 14.95 -0.35
N GLU A 210 17.37 16.22 -0.02
CA GLU A 210 18.47 17.16 0.18
C GLU A 210 19.29 16.83 1.44
N ILE A 211 20.59 16.55 1.24
CA ILE A 211 21.61 16.49 2.29
C ILE A 211 22.54 17.68 2.09
N LYS A 212 22.44 18.69 2.95
CA LYS A 212 23.10 19.99 2.75
C LYS A 212 24.62 19.87 2.72
N SER A 213 25.17 18.96 3.51
CA SER A 213 26.61 18.68 3.52
C SER A 213 27.11 17.92 2.28
N LEU A 214 26.20 17.40 1.45
CA LEU A 214 26.49 16.56 0.28
C LEU A 214 25.65 16.99 -0.94
N PRO A 215 25.85 18.23 -1.46
CA PRO A 215 24.95 18.83 -2.45
C PRO A 215 24.90 18.09 -3.80
N LYS A 216 25.93 17.30 -4.16
CA LYS A 216 25.93 16.54 -5.42
C LYS A 216 24.88 15.43 -5.44
N LEU A 217 24.42 14.96 -4.28
CA LEU A 217 23.36 13.96 -4.22
C LEU A 217 22.09 14.44 -4.93
N THR A 218 21.75 15.72 -4.81
CA THR A 218 20.57 16.29 -5.47
C THR A 218 20.90 17.10 -6.73
N SER A 219 22.09 17.72 -6.82
CA SER A 219 22.46 18.44 -8.04
C SER A 219 22.87 17.52 -9.20
N VAL A 220 23.22 16.25 -8.92
CA VAL A 220 23.57 15.23 -9.92
C VAL A 220 22.70 13.99 -9.74
N GLY A 221 22.74 13.37 -8.55
CA GLY A 221 22.09 12.09 -8.28
C GLY A 221 20.56 12.11 -8.41
N ALA A 222 19.90 13.28 -8.39
CA ALA A 222 18.46 13.39 -8.56
C ALA A 222 17.98 13.38 -10.02
N TYR A 223 18.87 13.31 -11.01
CA TYR A 223 18.48 13.46 -12.41
C TYR A 223 19.07 12.39 -13.33
N ASN A 224 18.21 11.80 -14.16
CA ASN A 224 18.55 10.83 -15.20
C ASN A 224 17.93 11.25 -16.54
N VAL A 225 18.00 10.37 -17.55
CA VAL A 225 17.45 10.63 -18.88
C VAL A 225 15.99 10.19 -18.93
N LYS A 226 15.11 11.05 -19.47
CA LYS A 226 13.71 10.70 -19.65
C LYS A 226 13.55 9.54 -20.64
N LYS A 227 13.17 8.35 -20.16
CA LYS A 227 12.78 7.20 -20.98
C LYS A 227 11.29 6.88 -20.76
N VAL A 228 10.68 6.22 -21.74
CA VAL A 228 9.28 5.78 -21.70
C VAL A 228 9.20 4.42 -22.38
N GLY A 229 8.48 3.48 -21.77
CA GLY A 229 8.30 2.12 -22.31
C GLY A 229 8.40 1.10 -21.19
N GLN A 230 8.99 -0.06 -21.47
CA GLN A 230 9.21 -1.08 -20.45
C GLN A 230 10.55 -0.87 -19.74
N PHE A 231 10.49 -0.60 -18.43
CA PHE A 231 11.65 -0.57 -17.56
C PHE A 231 12.45 -1.87 -17.66
N GLY A 232 13.78 -1.76 -17.59
CA GLY A 232 14.72 -2.86 -17.80
C GLY A 232 14.96 -3.19 -19.28
N THR A 233 14.31 -2.51 -20.24
CA THR A 233 14.53 -2.75 -21.68
C THR A 233 14.92 -1.48 -22.45
N PHE A 234 15.20 -0.38 -21.75
CA PHE A 234 15.60 0.85 -22.43
C PHE A 234 16.98 0.72 -23.06
N THR A 235 17.13 1.31 -24.24
CA THR A 235 18.46 1.52 -24.84
C THR A 235 19.29 2.42 -23.92
N PRO A 236 20.54 2.06 -23.63
CA PRO A 236 21.44 2.90 -22.84
C PRO A 236 21.48 4.33 -23.39
N PRO A 237 21.40 5.36 -22.53
CA PRO A 237 21.47 6.74 -22.99
C PRO A 237 22.81 7.07 -23.68
N ALA A 238 22.77 7.88 -24.73
CA ALA A 238 23.99 8.46 -25.30
C ALA A 238 24.64 9.43 -24.29
N ALA A 239 25.96 9.62 -24.43
CA ALA A 239 26.75 10.42 -23.48
C ALA A 239 26.30 11.89 -23.38
N ASP A 240 25.72 12.44 -24.45
CA ASP A 240 25.24 13.81 -24.56
C ASP A 240 23.72 13.98 -24.34
N GLU A 241 22.99 12.89 -24.06
CA GLU A 241 21.56 12.98 -23.75
C GLU A 241 21.33 13.78 -22.45
N PRO A 242 20.40 14.75 -22.44
CA PRO A 242 20.19 15.61 -21.29
C PRO A 242 19.56 14.88 -20.10
N ARG A 243 20.22 14.98 -18.94
CA ARG A 243 19.74 14.40 -17.67
C ARG A 243 18.86 15.39 -16.92
N THR A 244 17.61 15.51 -17.36
CA THR A 244 16.65 16.49 -16.83
C THR A 244 15.39 15.84 -16.24
N TYR A 245 15.29 14.51 -16.27
CA TYR A 245 14.18 13.79 -15.65
C TYR A 245 14.49 13.47 -14.20
N GLY A 246 13.58 13.81 -13.30
CA GLY A 246 13.73 13.58 -11.88
C GLY A 246 13.27 14.78 -11.05
N GLY A 247 13.95 14.98 -9.93
CA GLY A 247 13.56 15.92 -8.88
C GLY A 247 13.93 15.37 -7.50
N PHE A 248 13.84 16.23 -6.49
CA PHE A 248 14.12 15.89 -5.10
C PHE A 248 13.31 16.80 -4.17
N TYR A 249 13.22 16.39 -2.91
CA TYR A 249 12.64 17.18 -1.83
C TYR A 249 13.75 17.96 -1.12
N THR A 250 13.54 19.27 -0.98
CA THR A 250 14.36 20.07 -0.05
C THR A 250 14.08 19.63 1.38
N GLN A 251 14.95 20.00 2.32
CA GLN A 251 14.68 19.74 3.73
C GLN A 251 13.38 20.40 4.22
N ASP A 252 13.01 21.55 3.66
CA ASP A 252 11.76 22.23 3.99
C ASP A 252 10.54 21.50 3.43
N ASP A 253 10.65 20.92 2.22
CA ASP A 253 9.62 20.04 1.68
C ASP A 253 9.40 18.81 2.58
N ILE A 254 10.48 18.20 3.08
CA ILE A 254 10.38 17.06 4.01
C ILE A 254 9.73 17.49 5.32
N ARG A 255 10.14 18.63 5.92
CA ARG A 255 9.50 19.15 7.15
C ARG A 255 8.00 19.38 6.95
N GLU A 256 7.61 19.92 5.79
CA GLU A 256 6.21 20.12 5.45
C GLU A 256 5.46 18.79 5.27
N LEU A 257 6.05 17.79 4.62
CA LEU A 257 5.47 16.44 4.47
C LEU A 257 5.30 15.76 5.82
N VAL A 258 6.32 15.80 6.68
CA VAL A 258 6.28 15.24 8.03
C VAL A 258 5.18 15.90 8.87
N GLN A 259 5.07 17.23 8.82
CA GLN A 259 3.99 17.92 9.53
C GLN A 259 2.61 17.55 8.96
N TYR A 260 2.48 17.47 7.63
CA TYR A 260 1.23 17.09 6.96
C TYR A 260 0.75 15.67 7.33
N ALA A 261 1.70 14.74 7.42
CA ALA A 261 1.48 13.36 7.85
C ALA A 261 1.10 13.31 9.34
N LYS A 262 1.81 14.06 10.19
CA LYS A 262 1.53 14.16 11.63
C LYS A 262 0.13 14.69 11.91
N ASP A 263 -0.34 15.69 11.16
CA ASP A 263 -1.71 16.22 11.26
C ASP A 263 -2.79 15.18 10.90
N ARG A 264 -2.37 14.04 10.34
CA ARG A 264 -3.23 12.90 9.99
C ARG A 264 -2.86 11.63 10.74
N PHE A 265 -2.04 11.77 11.79
CA PHE A 265 -1.59 10.66 12.62
C PHE A 265 -0.87 9.58 11.80
N VAL A 266 -0.07 10.00 10.82
CA VAL A 266 0.79 9.17 9.99
C VAL A 266 2.26 9.46 10.32
N ASN A 267 3.02 8.42 10.61
CA ASN A 267 4.48 8.49 10.68
C ASN A 267 5.09 8.35 9.28
N ILE A 268 6.22 9.01 9.04
CA ILE A 268 7.02 8.77 7.83
C ILE A 268 8.30 8.01 8.25
N LEU A 269 8.47 6.81 7.69
CA LEU A 269 9.71 6.04 7.75
C LEU A 269 10.55 6.40 6.52
N PRO A 270 11.69 7.08 6.66
CA PRO A 270 12.59 7.28 5.54
C PRO A 270 13.38 6.01 5.25
N GLU A 271 13.59 5.73 3.97
CA GLU A 271 14.56 4.74 3.51
C GLU A 271 15.65 5.38 2.67
N ILE A 272 16.90 5.04 3.02
CA ILE A 272 18.10 5.31 2.23
C ILE A 272 18.77 3.95 1.97
N ASP A 273 18.54 3.37 0.79
CA ASP A 273 18.95 2.01 0.49
C ASP A 273 20.46 1.87 0.26
N VAL A 274 21.11 1.03 1.06
CA VAL A 274 22.55 0.74 1.03
C VAL A 274 22.82 -0.67 1.61
N PRO A 275 23.90 -1.36 1.21
CA PRO A 275 24.94 -0.94 0.28
C PRO A 275 24.63 -1.21 -1.18
N GLY A 276 23.59 -1.99 -1.51
CA GLY A 276 23.04 -2.07 -2.87
C GLY A 276 22.29 -0.79 -3.26
N HIS A 277 21.66 -0.76 -4.44
CA HIS A 277 20.76 0.32 -4.85
C HIS A 277 21.36 1.74 -4.69
N SER A 278 22.68 1.86 -4.84
CA SER A 278 23.44 3.04 -4.46
C SER A 278 24.04 3.79 -5.66
N LEU A 279 23.68 3.43 -6.90
CA LEU A 279 24.31 4.01 -8.09
C LEU A 279 24.13 5.52 -8.17
N ALA A 280 22.97 6.08 -7.80
CA ALA A 280 22.78 7.54 -7.77
C ALA A 280 23.75 8.24 -6.79
N ALA A 281 24.05 7.62 -5.65
CA ALA A 281 25.01 8.13 -4.68
C ALA A 281 26.46 8.00 -5.20
N VAL A 282 26.81 6.87 -5.79
CA VAL A 282 28.14 6.63 -6.40
C VAL A 282 28.39 7.61 -7.55
N VAL A 283 27.40 7.89 -8.39
CA VAL A 283 27.55 8.87 -9.48
C VAL A 283 27.80 10.29 -8.94
N ALA A 284 27.16 10.66 -7.83
CA ALA A 284 27.41 11.93 -7.17
C ALA A 284 28.79 12.01 -6.51
N TYR A 285 29.27 10.90 -5.94
CA TYR A 285 30.54 10.75 -5.22
C TYR A 285 31.23 9.41 -5.60
N PRO A 286 31.96 9.36 -6.73
CA PRO A 286 32.52 8.11 -7.26
C PRO A 286 33.50 7.39 -6.32
N GLU A 287 34.13 8.15 -5.43
CA GLU A 287 35.03 7.61 -4.41
C GLU A 287 34.35 6.67 -3.40
N LEU A 288 33.03 6.54 -3.43
CA LEU A 288 32.27 5.62 -2.57
C LEU A 288 32.29 4.16 -3.04
N SER A 289 32.59 3.90 -4.31
CA SER A 289 32.68 2.53 -4.86
C SER A 289 34.11 1.96 -4.75
N CYS A 290 34.24 0.63 -4.68
CA CYS A 290 35.54 -0.02 -4.79
C CYS A 290 35.93 -0.31 -6.26
N THR A 291 35.03 -0.05 -7.21
CA THR A 291 35.17 -0.48 -8.60
C THR A 291 35.93 0.56 -9.43
N PRO A 292 37.04 0.18 -10.08
CA PRO A 292 37.77 1.09 -10.97
C PRO A 292 36.88 1.64 -12.09
N GLY A 293 36.91 2.95 -12.31
CA GLY A 293 36.14 3.60 -13.37
C GLY A 293 34.74 4.08 -12.95
N ALA A 294 34.39 4.00 -11.66
CA ALA A 294 33.12 4.53 -11.14
C ALA A 294 32.91 6.02 -11.43
N ASP A 295 33.98 6.79 -11.68
CA ASP A 295 33.93 8.20 -12.11
C ASP A 295 33.23 8.42 -13.46
N LYS A 296 33.05 7.33 -14.23
CA LYS A 296 32.36 7.33 -15.53
C LYS A 296 30.92 6.84 -15.44
N TYR A 297 30.47 6.44 -14.26
CA TYR A 297 29.10 5.98 -14.07
C TYR A 297 28.12 7.13 -14.25
N VAL A 298 26.89 6.75 -14.54
CA VAL A 298 25.79 7.68 -14.73
C VAL A 298 24.56 7.14 -14.01
N VAL A 299 23.68 8.05 -13.58
CA VAL A 299 22.42 7.66 -12.92
C VAL A 299 21.59 6.81 -13.89
N ASN A 300 21.10 5.66 -13.44
CA ASN A 300 20.34 4.74 -14.28
C ASN A 300 19.01 5.40 -14.71
N SER A 301 18.58 5.13 -15.94
CA SER A 301 17.33 5.68 -16.52
C SER A 301 16.27 4.59 -16.76
N GLY A 302 16.49 3.39 -16.23
CA GLY A 302 15.71 2.16 -16.42
C GLY A 302 16.28 1.21 -17.48
N GLU A 303 17.50 1.42 -17.97
CA GLU A 303 18.21 0.48 -18.84
C GLU A 303 18.77 -0.72 -18.06
N PRO A 304 19.01 -1.89 -18.69
CA PRO A 304 19.57 -3.05 -18.01
C PRO A 304 20.88 -2.74 -17.28
N PHE A 305 20.91 -2.96 -15.96
CA PHE A 305 22.10 -2.82 -15.12
C PHE A 305 22.37 -4.04 -14.23
N MET A 306 21.39 -4.95 -14.13
CA MET A 306 21.42 -6.14 -13.31
C MET A 306 20.90 -7.32 -14.12
N ASN A 307 21.50 -8.50 -13.93
CA ASN A 307 20.95 -9.76 -14.39
C ASN A 307 20.23 -10.46 -13.24
N TRP A 308 18.93 -10.69 -13.44
CA TRP A 308 18.00 -11.27 -12.48
C TRP A 308 17.73 -12.77 -12.72
N ASP A 309 18.31 -13.37 -13.77
CA ASP A 309 18.02 -14.74 -14.22
C ASP A 309 18.70 -15.85 -13.39
N GLY A 310 19.24 -15.52 -12.22
CA GLY A 310 20.02 -16.42 -11.36
C GLY A 310 19.51 -16.53 -9.92
N PRO A 311 20.05 -17.48 -9.13
CA PRO A 311 19.74 -17.58 -7.70
C PRO A 311 20.29 -16.39 -6.89
N HIS A 312 21.24 -15.66 -7.46
CA HIS A 312 21.80 -14.42 -6.95
C HIS A 312 21.87 -13.40 -8.08
N ASN A 313 21.51 -12.16 -7.79
CA ASN A 313 21.56 -11.06 -8.74
C ASN A 313 23.03 -10.79 -9.12
N THR A 314 23.30 -10.64 -10.42
CA THR A 314 24.64 -10.33 -10.92
C THR A 314 24.64 -8.97 -11.59
N ALA A 315 25.40 -8.03 -11.04
CA ALA A 315 25.45 -6.68 -11.56
C ALA A 315 26.22 -6.64 -12.88
N ILE A 316 25.64 -5.94 -13.87
CA ILE A 316 26.30 -5.55 -15.12
C ILE A 316 27.08 -4.25 -14.88
N VAL A 317 26.49 -3.34 -14.11
CA VAL A 317 27.12 -2.10 -13.62
C VAL A 317 27.10 -2.18 -12.10
N ASP A 318 28.25 -1.94 -11.46
CA ASP A 318 28.33 -1.93 -10.00
C ASP A 318 27.46 -0.80 -9.43
N ASN A 319 26.49 -1.19 -8.63
CA ASN A 319 25.56 -0.28 -7.97
C ASN A 319 25.77 -0.24 -6.45
N THR A 320 26.97 -0.63 -5.97
CA THR A 320 27.23 -0.79 -4.55
C THR A 320 28.16 0.26 -3.94
N LEU A 321 27.94 0.58 -2.67
CA LEU A 321 28.94 1.25 -1.83
C LEU A 321 30.04 0.27 -1.43
N CYS A 322 31.25 0.76 -1.14
CA CYS A 322 32.43 -0.03 -0.80
C CYS A 322 32.56 -0.33 0.71
N PRO A 323 32.34 -1.56 1.20
CA PRO A 323 32.46 -1.89 2.63
C PRO A 323 33.85 -1.67 3.24
N ALA A 324 34.91 -1.75 2.42
CA ALA A 324 36.29 -1.58 2.86
C ALA A 324 36.74 -0.10 2.95
N ASN A 325 35.91 0.85 2.54
CA ASN A 325 36.27 2.26 2.43
C ASN A 325 35.74 3.08 3.60
N GLU A 326 36.64 3.63 4.44
CA GLU A 326 36.27 4.46 5.60
C GLU A 326 35.52 5.75 5.23
N ASN A 327 35.72 6.26 4.00
CA ASN A 327 34.99 7.43 3.52
C ASN A 327 33.49 7.14 3.35
N VAL A 328 33.10 5.88 3.09
CA VAL A 328 31.70 5.48 2.99
C VAL A 328 30.99 5.66 4.33
N TYR A 329 31.60 5.23 5.43
CA TYR A 329 30.99 5.39 6.76
C TYR A 329 30.96 6.87 7.19
N THR A 330 31.95 7.67 6.80
CA THR A 330 31.93 9.13 7.01
C THR A 330 30.81 9.80 6.19
N PHE A 331 30.58 9.34 4.96
CA PHE A 331 29.48 9.79 4.12
C PHE A 331 28.13 9.41 4.75
N LEU A 332 27.95 8.15 5.15
CA LEU A 332 26.72 7.67 5.77
C LEU A 332 26.42 8.37 7.10
N ASP A 333 27.45 8.66 7.91
CA ASP A 333 27.26 9.44 9.14
C ASP A 333 26.66 10.83 8.86
N LYS A 334 27.10 11.52 7.81
CA LYS A 334 26.54 12.81 7.39
C LYS A 334 25.09 12.67 6.92
N VAL A 335 24.83 11.70 6.03
CA VAL A 335 23.48 11.42 5.51
C VAL A 335 22.51 11.11 6.65
N VAL A 336 22.86 10.15 7.50
CA VAL A 336 22.01 9.70 8.62
C VAL A 336 21.84 10.82 9.65
N THR A 337 22.87 11.65 9.90
CA THR A 337 22.74 12.85 10.77
C THR A 337 21.64 13.78 10.28
N GLU A 338 21.64 14.14 9.00
CA GLU A 338 20.66 15.07 8.46
C GLU A 338 19.27 14.42 8.32
N VAL A 339 19.19 13.17 7.87
CA VAL A 339 17.92 12.42 7.78
C VAL A 339 17.28 12.25 9.16
N ALA A 340 18.04 11.87 10.19
CA ALA A 340 17.51 11.67 11.54
C ALA A 340 16.89 12.93 12.15
N GLN A 341 17.39 14.12 11.77
CA GLN A 341 16.83 15.42 12.20
C GLN A 341 15.52 15.78 11.50
N LEU A 342 15.31 15.30 10.26
CA LEU A 342 14.12 15.61 9.47
C LEU A 342 12.94 14.72 9.83
N PHE A 343 13.19 13.44 10.12
CA PHE A 343 12.14 12.45 10.35
C PHE A 343 12.03 12.10 11.84
N PRO A 344 10.94 12.47 12.53
CA PRO A 344 10.78 12.24 13.97
C PRO A 344 10.49 10.78 14.32
N PHE A 345 10.06 9.96 13.36
CA PHE A 345 9.81 8.54 13.60
C PHE A 345 11.07 7.83 14.12
N ALA A 346 10.89 6.78 14.92
CA ALA A 346 11.99 6.17 15.66
C ALA A 346 12.94 5.35 14.76
N TYR A 347 12.45 4.83 13.64
CA TYR A 347 13.21 3.97 12.73
C TYR A 347 13.71 4.75 11.52
N ILE A 348 14.86 4.34 10.99
CA ILE A 348 15.31 4.64 9.64
C ILE A 348 15.53 3.29 8.96
N HIS A 349 14.97 3.13 7.76
CA HIS A 349 15.23 1.96 6.93
C HIS A 349 16.51 2.22 6.14
N MET A 350 17.45 1.27 6.16
CA MET A 350 18.71 1.38 5.43
C MET A 350 18.76 0.42 4.23
N GLY A 351 17.63 -0.19 3.88
CA GLY A 351 17.53 -1.13 2.77
C GLY A 351 18.30 -2.42 3.01
N GLY A 352 19.29 -2.69 2.16
CA GLY A 352 20.18 -3.85 2.27
C GLY A 352 19.76 -5.05 1.42
N ASP A 353 18.76 -4.87 0.56
CA ASP A 353 18.31 -5.87 -0.40
C ASP A 353 19.21 -5.93 -1.63
N GLU A 354 19.09 -7.05 -2.35
CA GLU A 354 19.56 -7.27 -3.73
C GLU A 354 21.01 -6.84 -4.06
N CYS A 355 21.87 -6.72 -3.04
CA CYS A 355 23.24 -6.27 -3.20
C CYS A 355 24.07 -7.31 -3.97
N ALA A 356 24.39 -7.04 -5.23
CA ALA A 356 25.20 -7.94 -6.05
C ALA A 356 26.66 -7.98 -5.56
N LYS A 357 27.24 -9.18 -5.46
CA LYS A 357 28.57 -9.39 -4.85
C LYS A 357 29.71 -9.53 -5.85
N ASN A 358 29.41 -9.69 -7.13
CA ASN A 358 30.39 -10.02 -8.16
C ASN A 358 31.47 -8.95 -8.36
N PHE A 359 31.20 -7.66 -8.06
CA PHE A 359 32.23 -6.62 -8.08
C PHE A 359 33.09 -6.60 -6.81
N TRP A 360 32.50 -6.86 -5.64
CA TRP A 360 33.25 -6.97 -4.38
C TRP A 360 34.23 -8.15 -4.39
N GLU A 361 33.84 -9.30 -4.94
CA GLU A 361 34.69 -10.49 -5.08
C GLU A 361 35.99 -10.19 -5.86
N GLN A 362 35.91 -9.27 -6.81
CA GLN A 362 37.06 -8.89 -7.64
C GLN A 362 37.94 -7.83 -6.94
N SER A 363 37.41 -7.09 -5.96
CA SER A 363 38.08 -5.97 -5.31
C SER A 363 39.18 -6.40 -4.34
N ASP A 364 40.40 -5.91 -4.54
CA ASP A 364 41.52 -6.18 -3.62
C ASP A 364 41.34 -5.52 -2.25
N ALA A 365 40.63 -4.39 -2.19
CA ALA A 365 40.28 -3.74 -0.92
C ALA A 365 39.34 -4.61 -0.09
N ILE A 366 38.36 -5.27 -0.73
CA ILE A 366 37.45 -6.19 -0.05
C ILE A 366 38.17 -7.46 0.37
N LYS A 367 39.04 -8.04 -0.47
CA LYS A 367 39.87 -9.18 -0.07
C LYS A 367 40.73 -8.84 1.16
N ALA A 368 41.32 -7.65 1.20
CA ALA A 368 42.09 -7.18 2.36
C ALA A 368 41.22 -7.01 3.61
N LEU A 369 40.01 -6.46 3.47
CA LEU A 369 39.03 -6.37 4.56
C LEU A 369 38.67 -7.75 5.11
N MET A 370 38.37 -8.71 4.24
CA MET A 370 38.03 -10.08 4.63
C MET A 370 39.15 -10.73 5.45
N VAL A 371 40.41 -10.55 5.05
CA VAL A 371 41.58 -11.02 5.81
C VAL A 371 41.68 -10.32 7.16
N LYS A 372 41.53 -8.99 7.18
CA LYS A 372 41.67 -8.17 8.40
C LYS A 372 40.63 -8.52 9.46
N GLU A 373 39.37 -8.68 9.04
CA GLU A 373 38.23 -8.88 9.94
C GLU A 373 37.84 -10.37 10.09
N GLY A 374 38.55 -11.28 9.40
CA GLY A 374 38.33 -12.73 9.47
C GLY A 374 37.02 -13.20 8.80
N LEU A 375 36.54 -12.47 7.79
CA LEU A 375 35.30 -12.74 7.07
C LEU A 375 35.51 -13.81 6.00
N LYS A 376 34.61 -14.78 5.93
CA LYS A 376 34.70 -15.97 5.07
C LYS A 376 33.85 -15.87 3.81
N THR A 377 32.78 -15.09 3.86
CA THR A 377 31.81 -14.96 2.75
C THR A 377 31.50 -13.51 2.44
N GLN A 378 30.94 -13.24 1.26
CA GLN A 378 30.51 -11.90 0.87
C GLN A 378 29.26 -11.45 1.64
N GLN A 379 28.44 -12.40 2.12
CA GLN A 379 27.35 -12.11 3.06
C GLN A 379 27.91 -11.60 4.39
N GLU A 380 29.00 -12.17 4.89
CA GLU A 380 29.68 -11.65 6.09
C GLU A 380 30.29 -10.25 5.84
N VAL A 381 30.71 -9.93 4.61
CA VAL A 381 31.14 -8.57 4.22
C VAL A 381 29.97 -7.57 4.25
N GLN A 382 28.79 -7.95 3.73
CA GLN A 382 27.59 -7.12 3.85
C GLN A 382 27.17 -6.94 5.31
N SER A 383 27.13 -8.02 6.09
CA SER A 383 26.84 -7.97 7.53
C SER A 383 27.82 -7.07 8.29
N TYR A 384 29.11 -7.08 7.93
CA TYR A 384 30.10 -6.16 8.49
C TYR A 384 29.72 -4.69 8.21
N PHE A 385 29.35 -4.37 6.97
CA PHE A 385 28.89 -3.04 6.59
C PHE A 385 27.64 -2.62 7.37
N GLU A 386 26.63 -3.49 7.42
CA GLU A 386 25.35 -3.22 8.11
C GLU A 386 25.51 -3.02 9.61
N LYS A 387 26.34 -3.84 10.28
CA LYS A 387 26.64 -3.66 11.72
C LYS A 387 27.36 -2.34 12.02
N ARG A 388 28.13 -1.82 11.08
CA ARG A 388 28.73 -0.48 11.20
C ARG A 388 27.70 0.62 10.98
N LEU A 389 26.79 0.42 10.02
CA LEU A 389 25.71 1.34 9.72
C LEU A 389 24.66 1.41 10.83
N GLU A 390 24.31 0.28 11.43
CA GLU A 390 23.45 0.19 12.63
C GLU A 390 23.99 1.12 13.73
N LYS A 391 25.28 1.04 14.05
CA LYS A 391 25.91 1.92 15.05
C LYS A 391 25.82 3.40 14.69
N ILE A 392 25.92 3.75 13.41
CA ILE A 392 25.75 5.13 12.94
C ILE A 392 24.31 5.59 13.21
N VAL A 393 23.31 4.79 12.82
CA VAL A 393 21.88 5.08 13.04
C VAL A 393 21.57 5.23 14.54
N GLU A 394 22.06 4.30 15.36
CA GLU A 394 21.89 4.34 16.82
C GLU A 394 22.55 5.56 17.46
N SER A 395 23.71 6.00 16.96
CA SER A 395 24.38 7.20 17.45
C SER A 395 23.55 8.47 17.28
N LYS A 396 22.54 8.46 16.40
CA LYS A 396 21.59 9.57 16.18
C LYS A 396 20.27 9.38 16.93
N GLY A 397 20.20 8.41 17.84
CA GLY A 397 19.00 8.11 18.63
C GLY A 397 17.88 7.45 17.83
N LYS A 398 18.23 6.79 16.72
CA LYS A 398 17.30 6.08 15.84
C LYS A 398 17.49 4.57 15.94
N LYS A 399 16.49 3.83 15.49
CA LYS A 399 16.52 2.37 15.35
C LYS A 399 16.80 2.00 13.90
N PHE A 400 17.70 1.04 13.70
CA PHE A 400 18.03 0.50 12.39
C PHE A 400 16.96 -0.50 11.94
N MET A 401 16.61 -0.45 10.66
CA MET A 401 15.77 -1.45 9.98
C MET A 401 16.33 -1.74 8.59
N GLY A 402 16.21 -2.97 8.12
CA GLY A 402 16.55 -3.35 6.75
C GLY A 402 15.68 -4.48 6.21
N TRP A 403 15.77 -4.73 4.90
CA TRP A 403 15.13 -5.85 4.22
C TRP A 403 15.71 -7.19 4.69
N ASP A 404 14.96 -8.30 4.56
CA ASP A 404 15.36 -9.58 5.18
C ASP A 404 16.70 -10.19 4.73
N GLU A 405 17.31 -9.67 3.67
CA GLU A 405 18.71 -9.89 3.28
C GLU A 405 19.71 -9.59 4.38
N ILE A 406 19.45 -8.60 5.25
CA ILE A 406 20.38 -8.22 6.34
C ILE A 406 20.62 -9.36 7.34
N ILE A 407 19.79 -10.42 7.30
CA ILE A 407 19.97 -11.63 8.10
C ILE A 407 21.22 -12.41 7.63
N GLU A 408 21.56 -12.34 6.35
CA GLU A 408 22.64 -13.08 5.73
C GLU A 408 24.00 -12.60 6.29
N GLY A 409 24.84 -13.52 6.78
CA GLY A 409 26.10 -13.16 7.46
C GLY A 409 25.93 -12.71 8.92
N GLY A 410 24.69 -12.58 9.40
CA GLY A 410 24.31 -12.40 10.79
C GLY A 410 23.88 -10.98 11.15
N LEU A 411 22.76 -10.85 11.84
CA LEU A 411 22.16 -9.57 12.22
C LEU A 411 22.99 -8.78 13.23
N GLY A 412 22.86 -7.46 13.15
CA GLY A 412 23.16 -6.56 14.26
C GLY A 412 22.20 -6.75 15.43
N PRO A 413 22.63 -6.60 16.70
CA PRO A 413 21.85 -7.02 17.87
C PRO A 413 20.52 -6.28 18.06
N ASN A 414 20.36 -5.08 17.50
CA ASN A 414 19.16 -4.25 17.68
C ASN A 414 18.40 -4.01 16.37
N ALA A 415 18.85 -4.62 15.27
CA ALA A 415 18.25 -4.47 13.96
C ALA A 415 16.79 -4.94 13.95
N ALA A 416 15.91 -4.17 13.33
CA ALA A 416 14.58 -4.63 12.94
C ALA A 416 14.59 -5.11 11.49
N VAL A 417 13.73 -6.06 11.15
CA VAL A 417 13.71 -6.68 9.81
C VAL A 417 12.37 -6.45 9.12
N MET A 418 12.40 -6.10 7.84
CA MET A 418 11.24 -6.11 6.97
C MET A 418 11.28 -7.32 6.01
N SER A 419 10.34 -8.26 6.20
CA SER A 419 10.32 -9.53 5.46
C SER A 419 9.55 -9.41 4.14
N TRP A 420 10.26 -9.47 3.02
CA TRP A 420 9.68 -9.27 1.69
C TRP A 420 9.77 -10.50 0.79
N ARG A 421 10.81 -11.35 0.93
CA ARG A 421 11.01 -12.58 0.13
C ARG A 421 10.13 -13.75 0.62
N GLY A 422 8.86 -13.45 0.88
CA GLY A 422 7.92 -14.31 1.59
C GLY A 422 8.02 -14.12 3.10
N ILE A 423 7.61 -15.14 3.85
CA ILE A 423 7.49 -15.07 5.33
C ILE A 423 8.69 -15.66 6.08
N LYS A 424 9.62 -16.32 5.37
CA LYS A 424 10.71 -17.08 5.99
C LYS A 424 11.70 -16.18 6.72
N GLY A 425 12.11 -15.06 6.11
CA GLY A 425 13.02 -14.10 6.72
C GLY A 425 12.46 -13.53 8.03
N GLY A 426 11.19 -13.13 8.03
CA GLY A 426 10.50 -12.67 9.23
C GLY A 426 10.38 -13.73 10.33
N ILE A 427 10.17 -15.01 9.97
CA ILE A 427 10.18 -16.11 10.96
C ILE A 427 11.56 -16.27 11.59
N GLU A 428 12.63 -16.23 10.79
CA GLU A 428 13.99 -16.37 11.25
C GLU A 428 14.40 -15.21 12.18
N ALA A 429 14.18 -13.97 11.75
CA ALA A 429 14.48 -12.77 12.54
C ALA A 429 13.72 -12.76 13.87
N ALA A 430 12.42 -13.11 13.86
CA ALA A 430 11.63 -13.17 15.09
C ALA A 430 12.13 -14.27 16.05
N LYS A 431 12.57 -15.43 15.56
CA LYS A 431 13.16 -16.48 16.41
C LYS A 431 14.48 -16.06 17.05
N GLN A 432 15.20 -15.14 16.40
CA GLN A 432 16.41 -14.52 16.93
C GLN A 432 16.10 -13.34 17.89
N GLY A 433 14.83 -12.98 18.08
CA GLY A 433 14.39 -11.94 19.02
C GLY A 433 14.27 -10.53 18.43
N HIS A 434 14.37 -10.39 17.10
CA HIS A 434 14.28 -9.10 16.41
C HIS A 434 12.83 -8.67 16.16
N GLU A 435 12.60 -7.35 16.14
CA GLU A 435 11.32 -6.78 15.71
C GLU A 435 11.15 -6.97 14.20
N VAL A 436 9.96 -7.37 13.75
CA VAL A 436 9.67 -7.70 12.35
C VAL A 436 8.46 -6.93 11.83
N VAL A 437 8.56 -6.41 10.62
CA VAL A 437 7.44 -5.93 9.80
C VAL A 437 7.27 -6.87 8.61
N MET A 438 6.04 -7.30 8.34
CA MET A 438 5.77 -8.25 7.26
C MET A 438 5.29 -7.52 6.01
N SER A 439 6.03 -7.68 4.90
CA SER A 439 5.66 -7.18 3.57
C SER A 439 5.92 -8.21 2.47
N PRO A 440 5.49 -9.48 2.61
CA PRO A 440 5.82 -10.54 1.67
C PRO A 440 5.24 -10.28 0.27
N THR A 441 6.07 -10.41 -0.77
CA THR A 441 5.70 -10.30 -2.20
C THR A 441 4.48 -11.13 -2.59
N THR A 442 4.30 -12.28 -1.93
CA THR A 442 3.15 -13.18 -2.13
C THR A 442 1.80 -12.52 -1.84
N PHE A 443 1.77 -11.43 -1.06
CA PHE A 443 0.55 -10.83 -0.55
C PHE A 443 0.49 -9.31 -0.64
N THR A 444 1.61 -8.60 -0.64
CA THR A 444 1.61 -7.16 -0.40
C THR A 444 2.45 -6.31 -1.36
N TYR A 445 2.92 -6.86 -2.48
CA TYR A 445 3.59 -6.08 -3.54
C TYR A 445 2.57 -5.48 -4.51
N LEU A 446 2.35 -4.18 -4.36
CA LEU A 446 1.32 -3.39 -5.03
C LEU A 446 1.72 -2.93 -6.43
N ASP A 447 2.96 -3.14 -6.84
CA ASP A 447 3.44 -2.93 -8.21
C ASP A 447 3.13 -4.14 -9.12
N TYR A 448 2.82 -5.32 -8.56
CA TYR A 448 2.50 -6.51 -9.35
C TYR A 448 1.20 -6.35 -10.14
N MET A 449 1.11 -7.03 -11.28
CA MET A 449 -0.07 -7.04 -12.15
C MET A 449 -1.32 -7.52 -11.39
N GLN A 450 -2.42 -6.76 -11.50
CA GLN A 450 -3.69 -7.05 -10.82
C GLN A 450 -4.70 -7.81 -11.68
N SER A 451 -4.39 -7.98 -12.96
CA SER A 451 -5.14 -8.80 -13.90
C SER A 451 -4.21 -9.71 -14.68
N ASP A 452 -4.77 -10.43 -15.65
CA ASP A 452 -3.97 -11.18 -16.59
C ASP A 452 -3.01 -10.25 -17.36
N ARG A 453 -1.80 -10.73 -17.66
CA ARG A 453 -0.74 -9.95 -18.32
C ARG A 453 -1.12 -9.44 -19.72
N VAL A 454 -2.18 -9.95 -20.33
CA VAL A 454 -2.70 -9.40 -21.61
C VAL A 454 -3.45 -8.07 -21.43
N ASN A 455 -3.86 -7.74 -20.20
CA ASN A 455 -4.61 -6.53 -19.87
C ASN A 455 -3.82 -5.52 -19.02
N GLU A 456 -2.61 -5.86 -18.62
CA GLU A 456 -1.74 -5.05 -17.76
C GLU A 456 -0.38 -4.88 -18.44
N THR A 457 0.34 -3.79 -18.10
CA THR A 457 1.76 -3.70 -18.44
C THR A 457 2.49 -4.88 -17.80
N HIS A 458 3.35 -5.54 -18.57
CA HIS A 458 4.06 -6.70 -18.06
C HIS A 458 4.99 -6.31 -16.90
N ILE A 459 4.70 -6.88 -15.74
CA ILE A 459 5.56 -6.93 -14.56
C ILE A 459 5.98 -8.38 -14.37
N TYR A 460 7.09 -8.61 -13.70
CA TYR A 460 7.65 -9.94 -13.43
C TYR A 460 6.71 -10.85 -12.61
N ALA A 461 5.66 -10.32 -11.97
CA ALA A 461 4.68 -11.10 -11.21
C ALA A 461 3.26 -10.51 -11.20
N SER A 462 2.30 -11.31 -10.73
CA SER A 462 0.90 -10.92 -10.54
C SER A 462 0.47 -11.12 -9.09
N LEU A 463 -0.38 -10.21 -8.59
CA LEU A 463 -1.01 -10.31 -7.29
C LEU A 463 -2.45 -9.79 -7.38
N ARG A 464 -3.42 -10.71 -7.34
CA ARG A 464 -4.85 -10.40 -7.35
C ARG A 464 -5.33 -9.85 -5.99
N LEU A 465 -6.50 -9.23 -5.99
CA LEU A 465 -7.10 -8.66 -4.76
C LEU A 465 -7.42 -9.77 -3.73
N SER A 466 -8.00 -10.89 -4.18
CA SER A 466 -8.29 -12.04 -3.32
C SER A 466 -7.05 -12.54 -2.60
N LYS A 467 -5.95 -12.67 -3.34
CA LYS A 467 -4.68 -13.11 -2.75
C LYS A 467 -4.14 -12.10 -1.73
N SER A 468 -4.20 -10.80 -2.04
CA SER A 468 -3.79 -9.76 -1.07
C SER A 468 -4.64 -9.80 0.21
N TYR A 469 -5.92 -10.15 0.08
CA TYR A 469 -6.84 -10.29 1.21
C TYR A 469 -6.52 -11.49 2.10
N GLU A 470 -5.84 -12.51 1.61
CA GLU A 470 -5.39 -13.64 2.42
C GLU A 470 -4.25 -13.29 3.39
N PHE A 471 -3.66 -12.10 3.27
CA PHE A 471 -2.52 -11.69 4.09
C PHE A 471 -2.82 -11.85 5.60
N GLU A 472 -1.94 -12.58 6.28
CA GLU A 472 -1.93 -12.74 7.73
C GLU A 472 -0.52 -12.39 8.22
N PRO A 473 -0.33 -11.24 8.89
CA PRO A 473 1.00 -10.79 9.31
C PRO A 473 1.67 -11.70 10.34
N VAL A 474 0.95 -12.51 11.11
CA VAL A 474 1.54 -13.33 12.19
C VAL A 474 1.59 -14.80 11.78
N PRO A 475 2.78 -15.34 11.46
CA PRO A 475 2.97 -16.77 11.33
C PRO A 475 2.71 -17.49 12.65
N ASP A 476 2.14 -18.70 12.62
CA ASP A 476 1.80 -19.46 13.82
C ASP A 476 3.04 -19.92 14.64
N SER A 477 4.25 -19.79 14.09
CA SER A 477 5.50 -20.32 14.66
C SER A 477 6.38 -19.31 15.41
N VAL A 478 5.91 -18.08 15.62
CA VAL A 478 6.68 -16.98 16.22
C VAL A 478 5.93 -16.30 17.35
N ASP A 479 6.67 -15.60 18.23
CA ASP A 479 6.03 -14.70 19.20
C ASP A 479 5.40 -13.51 18.46
N ALA A 480 4.07 -13.44 18.49
CA ALA A 480 3.29 -12.38 17.85
C ALA A 480 3.69 -10.97 18.30
N LYS A 481 4.31 -10.80 19.48
CA LYS A 481 4.77 -9.49 19.98
C LYS A 481 5.94 -8.91 19.19
N LEU A 482 6.74 -9.77 18.55
CA LEU A 482 7.85 -9.36 17.70
C LEU A 482 7.36 -8.89 16.32
N ILE A 483 6.17 -9.32 15.90
CA ILE A 483 5.55 -8.85 14.67
C ILE A 483 4.84 -7.50 14.93
N LYS A 484 5.47 -6.40 14.48
CA LYS A 484 4.96 -5.03 14.69
C LYS A 484 3.71 -4.74 13.86
N GLY A 485 3.54 -5.43 12.75
CA GLY A 485 2.42 -5.31 11.82
C GLY A 485 2.82 -5.65 10.40
N GLY A 486 2.16 -5.02 9.43
CA GLY A 486 2.39 -5.30 8.01
C GLY A 486 2.30 -4.08 7.10
N GLN A 487 2.77 -4.25 5.88
CA GLN A 487 2.91 -3.17 4.90
C GLN A 487 2.70 -3.64 3.45
N GLY A 488 2.07 -2.79 2.64
CA GLY A 488 2.05 -2.89 1.19
C GLY A 488 3.15 -2.07 0.53
N ASN A 489 3.88 -2.62 -0.45
CA ASN A 489 5.00 -1.95 -1.10
C ASN A 489 4.62 -1.57 -2.53
N LEU A 490 4.72 -0.29 -2.89
CA LEU A 490 4.53 0.18 -4.26
C LEU A 490 5.88 0.66 -4.82
N TRP A 491 6.55 -0.25 -5.52
CA TRP A 491 7.67 0.05 -6.40
C TRP A 491 7.19 0.73 -7.69
N THR A 492 8.02 1.56 -8.31
CA THR A 492 7.58 2.48 -9.37
C THR A 492 8.33 2.38 -10.69
N GLU A 493 9.00 1.27 -10.99
CA GLU A 493 9.63 1.00 -12.29
C GLU A 493 8.66 1.25 -13.47
N GLN A 494 7.39 0.87 -13.28
CA GLN A 494 6.33 0.94 -14.30
C GLN A 494 5.17 1.87 -13.89
N VAL A 495 5.40 2.73 -12.89
CA VAL A 495 4.41 3.64 -12.31
C VAL A 495 4.91 5.09 -12.49
N TYR A 496 4.54 5.68 -13.61
CA TYR A 496 5.06 6.98 -14.08
C TYR A 496 4.35 8.20 -13.49
N ASN A 497 3.17 8.04 -12.89
CA ASN A 497 2.37 9.15 -12.40
C ASN A 497 1.38 8.75 -11.31
N ILE A 498 0.85 9.73 -10.57
CA ILE A 498 -0.01 9.49 -9.41
C ILE A 498 -1.28 8.69 -9.74
N ARG A 499 -1.84 8.81 -10.96
CA ARG A 499 -3.03 8.03 -11.34
C ARG A 499 -2.72 6.55 -11.51
N GLN A 500 -1.52 6.21 -11.97
CA GLN A 500 -1.04 4.82 -11.99
C GLN A 500 -0.76 4.33 -10.57
N ALA A 501 -0.15 5.15 -9.71
CA ALA A 501 0.07 4.79 -8.30
C ALA A 501 -1.25 4.48 -7.57
N GLU A 502 -2.28 5.30 -7.80
CA GLU A 502 -3.65 5.06 -7.32
C GLU A 502 -4.24 3.75 -7.85
N TYR A 503 -4.12 3.50 -9.16
CA TYR A 503 -4.58 2.25 -9.79
C TYR A 503 -3.88 1.01 -9.22
N MET A 504 -2.57 1.09 -9.02
CA MET A 504 -1.75 -0.02 -8.53
C MET A 504 -1.96 -0.29 -7.04
N THR A 505 -2.19 0.76 -6.25
CA THR A 505 -2.47 0.66 -4.81
C THR A 505 -3.86 0.11 -4.54
N TRP A 506 -4.89 0.60 -5.24
CA TRP A 506 -6.29 0.32 -4.87
C TRP A 506 -6.99 -0.60 -5.86
N PRO A 507 -7.71 -1.65 -5.39
CA PRO A 507 -8.20 -1.84 -4.01
C PRO A 507 -7.32 -2.70 -3.08
N ARG A 508 -6.16 -3.20 -3.51
CA ARG A 508 -5.31 -4.08 -2.68
C ARG A 508 -4.85 -3.46 -1.36
N GLY A 509 -4.60 -2.14 -1.33
CA GLY A 509 -4.35 -1.39 -0.11
C GLY A 509 -5.46 -1.50 0.94
N MET A 510 -6.73 -1.67 0.51
CA MET A 510 -7.87 -1.90 1.43
C MET A 510 -7.79 -3.29 2.06
N ALA A 511 -7.33 -4.29 1.30
CA ALA A 511 -7.17 -5.66 1.78
C ALA A 511 -6.03 -5.76 2.81
N ILE A 512 -4.96 -5.01 2.58
CA ILE A 512 -3.85 -4.86 3.53
C ILE A 512 -4.35 -4.14 4.80
N ALA A 513 -5.07 -3.03 4.65
CA ALA A 513 -5.68 -2.30 5.77
C ALA A 513 -6.61 -3.18 6.60
N GLU A 514 -7.45 -4.02 5.96
CA GLU A 514 -8.29 -5.01 6.65
C GLU A 514 -7.44 -5.97 7.51
N SER A 515 -6.34 -6.46 6.96
CA SER A 515 -5.48 -7.47 7.61
C SER A 515 -4.71 -6.92 8.80
N VAL A 516 -4.33 -5.64 8.77
CA VAL A 516 -3.54 -5.00 9.84
C VAL A 516 -4.40 -4.24 10.86
N TRP A 517 -5.68 -4.03 10.59
CA TRP A 517 -6.62 -3.37 11.49
C TRP A 517 -7.61 -4.34 12.13
N SER A 518 -8.33 -5.11 11.32
CA SER A 518 -9.51 -5.86 11.75
C SER A 518 -9.15 -7.13 12.53
N PRO A 519 -10.04 -7.60 13.43
CA PRO A 519 -9.86 -8.91 14.04
C PRO A 519 -9.80 -10.02 13.00
N LYS A 520 -8.85 -10.95 13.15
CA LYS A 520 -8.58 -12.04 12.19
C LYS A 520 -9.84 -12.86 11.91
N GLU A 521 -10.59 -13.18 12.94
CA GLU A 521 -11.81 -14.00 12.93
C GLU A 521 -12.99 -13.35 12.20
N LYS A 522 -12.93 -12.05 11.92
CA LYS A 522 -13.97 -11.34 11.18
C LYS A 522 -13.72 -11.24 9.68
N LYS A 523 -12.53 -11.63 9.22
CA LYS A 523 -12.20 -11.59 7.79
C LYS A 523 -13.11 -12.56 7.03
N SER A 524 -13.88 -12.01 6.08
CA SER A 524 -14.68 -12.77 5.12
C SER A 524 -14.61 -12.11 3.75
N TRP A 525 -14.06 -12.82 2.76
CA TRP A 525 -13.90 -12.33 1.39
C TRP A 525 -15.21 -11.79 0.79
N HIS A 526 -16.30 -12.56 0.90
CA HIS A 526 -17.61 -12.19 0.37
C HIS A 526 -18.09 -10.82 0.87
N TYR A 527 -18.08 -10.62 2.20
CA TYR A 527 -18.44 -9.34 2.81
C TYR A 527 -17.43 -8.23 2.50
N PHE A 528 -16.13 -8.51 2.53
CA PHE A 528 -15.10 -7.54 2.20
C PHE A 528 -15.28 -6.99 0.79
N PHE A 529 -15.39 -7.86 -0.22
CA PHE A 529 -15.51 -7.41 -1.60
C PHE A 529 -16.79 -6.60 -1.82
N GLY A 530 -17.92 -7.01 -1.24
CA GLY A 530 -19.16 -6.22 -1.26
C GLY A 530 -19.00 -4.81 -0.68
N LYS A 531 -18.10 -4.62 0.30
CA LYS A 531 -17.73 -3.29 0.81
C LYS A 531 -16.78 -2.56 -0.13
N VAL A 532 -15.81 -3.24 -0.75
CA VAL A 532 -14.88 -2.65 -1.75
C VAL A 532 -15.66 -2.03 -2.90
N GLU A 533 -16.71 -2.69 -3.41
CA GLU A 533 -17.54 -2.14 -4.47
C GLU A 533 -18.19 -0.81 -4.08
N LYS A 534 -18.59 -0.66 -2.81
CA LYS A 534 -19.12 0.60 -2.28
C LYS A 534 -18.05 1.66 -2.07
N GLN A 535 -16.81 1.25 -1.85
CA GLN A 535 -15.67 2.17 -1.82
C GLN A 535 -15.33 2.71 -3.22
N PHE A 536 -15.61 1.97 -4.30
CA PHE A 536 -15.45 2.51 -5.66
C PHE A 536 -16.35 3.71 -5.94
N ASP A 537 -17.58 3.73 -5.42
CA ASP A 537 -18.45 4.92 -5.51
C ASP A 537 -17.80 6.15 -4.82
N ARG A 538 -17.09 5.92 -3.71
CA ARG A 538 -16.35 6.94 -2.95
C ARG A 538 -15.13 7.44 -3.71
N PHE A 539 -14.41 6.55 -4.39
CA PHE A 539 -13.30 6.93 -5.24
C PHE A 539 -13.74 7.69 -6.48
N ASN A 540 -14.87 7.33 -7.07
CA ASN A 540 -15.48 8.12 -8.15
C ASN A 540 -15.81 9.54 -7.68
N ALA A 541 -16.42 9.70 -6.50
CA ALA A 541 -16.69 11.03 -5.92
C ALA A 541 -15.41 11.82 -5.59
N ALA A 542 -14.34 11.13 -5.21
CA ALA A 542 -13.03 11.71 -4.92
C ALA A 542 -12.16 11.96 -6.17
N GLU A 543 -12.58 11.48 -7.34
CA GLU A 543 -11.79 11.42 -8.58
C GLU A 543 -10.46 10.63 -8.46
N THR A 544 -10.37 9.72 -7.49
CA THR A 544 -9.23 8.82 -7.24
C THR A 544 -9.31 7.59 -8.17
N LYS A 545 -8.22 7.24 -8.87
CA LYS A 545 -8.20 6.04 -9.73
C LYS A 545 -8.20 4.77 -8.87
N TYR A 546 -8.74 3.69 -9.43
CA TYR A 546 -8.65 2.35 -8.88
C TYR A 546 -8.64 1.32 -9.99
N ALA A 547 -8.16 0.12 -9.69
CA ALA A 547 -8.19 -1.02 -10.59
C ALA A 547 -9.55 -1.74 -10.53
N PRO A 548 -10.26 -1.92 -11.66
CA PRO A 548 -11.44 -2.78 -11.74
C PRO A 548 -11.06 -4.26 -11.93
N SER A 549 -9.78 -4.62 -11.83
CA SER A 549 -9.21 -5.91 -12.22
C SER A 549 -9.82 -7.11 -11.52
N ALA A 550 -10.44 -6.92 -10.35
CA ALA A 550 -11.14 -7.98 -9.64
C ALA A 550 -12.37 -8.53 -10.36
N TYR A 551 -12.92 -7.77 -11.31
CA TYR A 551 -14.01 -8.24 -12.17
C TYR A 551 -13.51 -9.03 -13.39
N ASP A 552 -12.21 -8.99 -13.70
CA ASP A 552 -11.67 -9.68 -14.87
C ASP A 552 -11.43 -11.16 -14.55
N PRO A 553 -11.73 -12.08 -15.49
CA PRO A 553 -11.46 -13.49 -15.28
C PRO A 553 -9.95 -13.77 -15.29
N SER A 554 -9.56 -14.84 -14.61
CA SER A 554 -8.27 -15.50 -14.77
C SER A 554 -8.39 -16.64 -15.76
N PHE A 555 -7.32 -16.90 -16.51
CA PHE A 555 -7.29 -17.89 -17.57
C PHE A 555 -6.33 -19.02 -17.20
N ASN A 556 -6.81 -20.26 -17.30
CA ASN A 556 -5.99 -21.46 -17.29
C ASN A 556 -6.28 -22.29 -18.54
N ALA A 557 -5.29 -23.00 -19.06
CA ALA A 557 -5.47 -23.85 -20.23
C ALA A 557 -4.67 -25.14 -20.11
N ILE A 558 -5.21 -26.22 -20.67
CA ILE A 558 -4.51 -27.49 -20.89
C ILE A 558 -4.62 -27.90 -22.36
N ARG A 559 -3.78 -28.82 -22.82
CA ARG A 559 -3.92 -29.44 -24.14
C ARG A 559 -4.81 -30.66 -24.07
N ASN A 560 -5.79 -30.74 -24.96
CA ASN A 560 -6.55 -31.96 -25.22
C ASN A 560 -5.69 -32.99 -25.98
N ALA A 561 -6.17 -34.23 -26.04
CA ALA A 561 -5.50 -35.31 -26.77
C ALA A 561 -5.37 -35.03 -28.28
N ASP A 562 -6.27 -34.23 -28.86
CA ASP A 562 -6.24 -33.81 -30.27
C ASP A 562 -5.37 -32.55 -30.51
N GLY A 563 -4.72 -32.03 -29.47
CA GLY A 563 -3.85 -30.84 -29.52
C GLY A 563 -4.58 -29.51 -29.36
N THR A 564 -5.92 -29.48 -29.32
CA THR A 564 -6.69 -28.25 -29.06
C THR A 564 -6.54 -27.77 -27.62
N LEU A 565 -6.77 -26.48 -27.38
CA LEU A 565 -6.71 -25.91 -26.03
C LEU A 565 -8.05 -26.07 -25.32
N LYS A 566 -8.03 -26.61 -24.10
CA LYS A 566 -9.18 -26.58 -23.19
C LYS A 566 -8.97 -25.50 -22.15
N ILE A 567 -9.83 -24.48 -22.18
CA ILE A 567 -9.68 -23.22 -21.43
C ILE A 567 -10.65 -23.20 -20.26
N THR A 568 -10.14 -22.91 -19.07
CA THR A 568 -10.90 -22.69 -17.85
C THR A 568 -10.80 -21.21 -17.45
N LEU A 569 -11.94 -20.57 -17.27
CA LEU A 569 -12.06 -19.20 -16.77
C LEU A 569 -12.47 -19.23 -15.30
N THR A 570 -11.82 -18.40 -14.47
CA THR A 570 -12.13 -18.29 -13.03
C THR A 570 -12.29 -16.82 -12.63
N ASN A 571 -13.39 -16.48 -11.96
CA ASN A 571 -13.61 -15.13 -11.41
C ASN A 571 -13.26 -15.13 -9.92
N GLU A 572 -12.62 -14.07 -9.41
CA GLU A 572 -12.39 -13.92 -7.96
C GLU A 572 -13.59 -13.33 -7.21
N VAL A 573 -14.60 -12.88 -7.95
CA VAL A 573 -15.82 -12.25 -7.43
C VAL A 573 -17.05 -13.07 -7.80
N ASP A 574 -17.92 -13.30 -6.81
CA ASP A 574 -19.17 -14.02 -6.98
C ASP A 574 -20.20 -13.21 -7.80
N GLY A 575 -21.16 -13.92 -8.41
CA GLY A 575 -22.33 -13.30 -9.06
C GLY A 575 -22.02 -12.56 -10.37
N LEU A 576 -20.90 -12.93 -11.02
CA LEU A 576 -20.55 -12.45 -12.35
C LEU A 576 -20.90 -13.50 -13.41
N ASP A 577 -21.49 -13.03 -14.49
CA ASP A 577 -21.69 -13.80 -15.72
C ASP A 577 -20.57 -13.49 -16.70
N THR A 578 -19.88 -14.51 -17.18
CA THR A 578 -18.77 -14.36 -18.13
C THR A 578 -19.23 -14.74 -19.54
N TYR A 579 -19.05 -13.85 -20.50
CA TYR A 579 -19.42 -14.04 -21.90
C TYR A 579 -18.17 -14.03 -22.79
N TYR A 580 -18.17 -14.83 -23.85
CA TYR A 580 -16.99 -15.00 -24.68
C TYR A 580 -17.27 -15.18 -26.18
N SER A 581 -16.25 -14.95 -27.00
CA SER A 581 -16.25 -15.25 -28.44
C SER A 581 -14.86 -15.68 -28.93
N PHE A 582 -14.84 -16.46 -30.01
CA PHE A 582 -13.62 -16.87 -30.74
C PHE A 582 -13.57 -16.33 -32.19
N ASP A 583 -14.66 -15.74 -32.66
CA ASP A 583 -14.88 -15.29 -34.05
C ASP A 583 -14.40 -13.86 -34.31
N ASN A 584 -13.58 -13.31 -33.41
CA ASN A 584 -13.09 -11.92 -33.43
C ASN A 584 -14.19 -10.84 -33.28
N SER A 585 -15.40 -11.18 -32.86
CA SER A 585 -16.39 -10.20 -32.39
C SER A 585 -16.13 -9.75 -30.95
N PHE A 586 -16.73 -8.65 -30.50
CA PHE A 586 -16.70 -8.27 -29.09
C PHE A 586 -17.96 -8.82 -28.40
N PRO A 587 -17.84 -9.81 -27.49
CA PRO A 587 -18.99 -10.44 -26.88
C PRO A 587 -19.75 -9.45 -25.99
N ASP A 588 -21.08 -9.52 -26.04
CA ASP A 588 -21.99 -8.88 -25.09
C ASP A 588 -22.78 -9.95 -24.32
N ASN A 589 -23.80 -9.54 -23.56
CA ASN A 589 -24.61 -10.46 -22.76
C ASN A 589 -25.57 -11.35 -23.56
N PHE A 590 -25.49 -11.37 -24.89
CA PHE A 590 -26.23 -12.28 -25.79
C PHE A 590 -25.33 -13.33 -26.46
N TYR A 591 -24.02 -13.27 -26.22
CA TYR A 591 -23.06 -14.27 -26.65
C TYR A 591 -23.09 -15.52 -25.78
N PRO A 592 -22.37 -16.60 -26.14
CA PRO A 592 -22.20 -17.76 -25.28
C PRO A 592 -21.74 -17.36 -23.87
N LYS A 593 -22.52 -17.77 -22.88
CA LYS A 593 -22.18 -17.65 -21.47
C LYS A 593 -21.27 -18.81 -21.06
N TYR A 594 -20.14 -18.50 -20.43
CA TYR A 594 -19.25 -19.49 -19.86
C TYR A 594 -19.90 -20.15 -18.64
N THR A 595 -20.14 -21.47 -18.74
CA THR A 595 -20.70 -22.30 -17.66
C THR A 595 -19.82 -23.49 -17.32
N GLN A 596 -18.85 -23.81 -18.18
CA GLN A 596 -17.94 -24.95 -18.08
C GLN A 596 -16.69 -24.69 -18.93
N PRO A 597 -15.58 -25.42 -18.73
CA PRO A 597 -14.39 -25.29 -19.58
C PRO A 597 -14.73 -25.41 -21.07
N ILE A 598 -14.10 -24.57 -21.89
CA ILE A 598 -14.39 -24.44 -23.32
C ILE A 598 -13.21 -24.94 -24.16
N ASP A 599 -13.51 -25.70 -25.21
CA ASP A 599 -12.50 -26.10 -26.19
C ASP A 599 -12.33 -24.99 -27.24
N ALA A 600 -11.09 -24.59 -27.47
CA ALA A 600 -10.76 -23.60 -28.49
C ALA A 600 -10.98 -24.20 -29.89
N PRO A 601 -11.73 -23.52 -30.78
CA PRO A 601 -11.84 -23.93 -32.17
C PRO A 601 -10.45 -23.98 -32.83
N LYS A 602 -10.23 -24.97 -33.71
CA LYS A 602 -8.94 -25.25 -34.34
C LYS A 602 -8.26 -24.04 -34.96
N ASP A 603 -9.04 -23.19 -35.65
CA ASP A 603 -8.54 -22.03 -36.39
C ASP A 603 -8.72 -20.70 -35.62
N ALA A 604 -9.19 -20.75 -34.38
CA ALA A 604 -9.31 -19.54 -33.57
C ALA A 604 -7.93 -18.99 -33.23
N THR A 605 -7.75 -17.68 -33.33
CA THR A 605 -6.50 -17.01 -32.95
C THR A 605 -6.61 -16.30 -31.61
N THR A 606 -7.83 -15.94 -31.21
CA THR A 606 -8.10 -15.09 -30.05
C THR A 606 -9.37 -15.57 -29.34
N LEU A 607 -9.35 -15.52 -28.01
CA LEU A 607 -10.51 -15.61 -27.13
C LEU A 607 -10.79 -14.22 -26.57
N ARG A 608 -11.98 -13.67 -26.82
CA ARG A 608 -12.43 -12.44 -26.16
C ARG A 608 -13.40 -12.76 -25.04
N VAL A 609 -13.24 -12.07 -23.91
CA VAL A 609 -14.03 -12.32 -22.71
C VAL A 609 -14.41 -11.02 -22.02
N ILE A 610 -15.65 -10.94 -21.52
CA ILE A 610 -16.13 -9.85 -20.69
C ILE A 610 -17.02 -10.38 -19.56
N THR A 611 -16.99 -9.73 -18.40
CA THR A 611 -17.86 -10.08 -17.28
C THR A 611 -18.96 -9.04 -17.06
N TYR A 612 -20.13 -9.55 -16.70
CA TYR A 612 -21.35 -8.79 -16.47
C TYR A 612 -21.89 -9.08 -15.07
N ARG A 613 -22.54 -8.08 -14.47
CA ARG A 613 -23.45 -8.29 -13.35
C ARG A 613 -24.87 -7.97 -13.80
N GLY A 614 -25.70 -9.01 -13.91
CA GLY A 614 -26.99 -8.90 -14.58
C GLY A 614 -26.79 -8.43 -16.03
N LYS A 615 -27.38 -7.28 -16.40
CA LYS A 615 -27.27 -6.71 -17.75
C LYS A 615 -26.15 -5.66 -17.92
N LYS A 616 -25.39 -5.37 -16.87
CA LYS A 616 -24.36 -4.32 -16.89
C LYS A 616 -22.97 -4.93 -17.07
N PRO A 617 -22.17 -4.53 -18.08
CA PRO A 617 -20.76 -4.90 -18.15
C PRO A 617 -20.02 -4.27 -16.97
N ILE A 618 -19.21 -5.06 -16.27
CA ILE A 618 -18.49 -4.62 -15.07
C ILE A 618 -16.99 -4.90 -15.11
N GLY A 619 -16.57 -6.00 -15.76
CA GLY A 619 -15.16 -6.24 -16.07
C GLY A 619 -14.72 -5.56 -17.35
N ARG A 620 -13.41 -5.61 -17.61
CA ARG A 620 -12.81 -5.12 -18.84
C ARG A 620 -12.96 -6.15 -19.95
N MET A 621 -13.01 -5.68 -21.19
CA MET A 621 -12.92 -6.55 -22.36
C MET A 621 -11.50 -7.11 -22.44
N VAL A 622 -11.36 -8.42 -22.22
CA VAL A 622 -10.09 -9.14 -22.31
C VAL A 622 -9.96 -9.71 -23.71
N THR A 623 -8.85 -9.44 -24.39
CA THR A 623 -8.50 -10.04 -25.68
C THR A 623 -7.31 -10.96 -25.46
N MET A 624 -7.56 -12.26 -25.35
CA MET A 624 -6.57 -13.28 -25.03
C MET A 624 -6.10 -13.99 -26.31
N PRO A 625 -4.86 -13.78 -26.78
CA PRO A 625 -4.32 -14.56 -27.88
C PRO A 625 -4.21 -16.04 -27.47
N LEU A 626 -4.57 -16.96 -28.36
CA LEU A 626 -4.44 -18.39 -28.06
C LEU A 626 -2.98 -18.85 -28.08
N SER A 627 -2.11 -18.18 -28.83
CA SER A 627 -0.65 -18.39 -28.79
C SER A 627 -0.08 -18.10 -27.39
N GLU A 628 -0.58 -17.05 -26.76
CA GLU A 628 -0.24 -16.63 -25.42
C GLU A 628 -0.68 -17.67 -24.38
N LEU A 629 -1.93 -18.15 -24.41
CA LEU A 629 -2.36 -19.28 -23.55
C LEU A 629 -1.55 -20.55 -23.79
N SER A 630 -1.31 -20.90 -25.06
CA SER A 630 -0.55 -22.08 -25.48
C SER A 630 0.87 -22.07 -24.89
N SER A 631 1.51 -20.89 -24.83
CA SER A 631 2.85 -20.71 -24.26
C SER A 631 2.93 -20.94 -22.75
N ARG A 632 1.80 -20.84 -22.03
CA ARG A 632 1.73 -21.01 -20.57
C ARG A 632 1.66 -22.47 -20.14
N ILE A 633 1.32 -23.36 -21.06
CA ILE A 633 1.17 -24.80 -20.79
C ILE A 633 2.58 -25.39 -20.74
N LYS A 634 2.96 -25.85 -19.55
CA LYS A 634 4.22 -26.56 -19.31
C LYS A 634 4.20 -27.97 -19.87
#